data_AF-A0A1F6H1M1-F1
#
_entry.id   AF-A0A1F6H1M1-F1
#
_cell.length_a   1.000
_cell.length_b   1.000
_cell.length_c   1.000
_cell.angle_alpha   90.00
_cell.angle_beta   90.00
_cell.angle_gamma   90.00
#
_symmetry.space_group_name_H-M   'P 1'
#
loop_
_entity.id
_entity.type
_entity.pdbx_description
1 polymer ?
#
loop_
_entity_poly.entity_id
_entity_poly.type
_entity_poly.pdbx_seq_one_letter_code
_entity_poly.pdbx_strand_id
1 'polypeptide(L)'
;MTRQDHYMQVAVNISNHLNAYRKAFTSYNLENFNTMIKEVAGQSARIEIGETFKQLESALLQRGFLIFPKPGDSPDGYYRVIRANSILSNLLNALTVVGPDGDSSLARLLVQLKQRPREDFLDEEHTP
;
A
#
# COMPACT_ATOMS: atom_id res chain seq x y z
N MET A 1 -4.11 16.21 20.61
CA MET A 1 -4.03 15.29 19.47
C MET A 1 -4.64 13.97 19.91
N THR A 2 -5.65 13.48 19.18
CA THR A 2 -6.34 12.23 19.49
C THR A 2 -5.56 11.02 18.95
N ARG A 3 -5.93 9.81 19.39
CA ARG A 3 -5.34 8.57 18.85
C ARG A 3 -5.56 8.44 17.35
N GLN A 4 -6.72 8.85 16.85
CA GLN A 4 -7.05 8.88 15.42
C GLN A 4 -6.15 9.87 14.65
N ASP A 5 -5.89 11.04 15.23
CA ASP A 5 -5.00 12.04 14.63
C ASP A 5 -3.57 11.48 14.45
N HIS A 6 -3.11 10.62 15.37
CA HIS A 6 -1.79 10.00 15.25
C HIS A 6 -1.68 9.05 14.05
N TYR A 7 -2.67 8.17 13.83
CA TYR A 7 -2.66 7.29 12.65
C TYR A 7 -2.83 8.07 11.35
N MET A 8 -3.62 9.15 11.38
CA MET A 8 -3.73 10.04 10.24
C MET A 8 -2.38 10.67 9.91
N GLN A 9 -1.61 11.12 10.92
CA GLN A 9 -0.27 11.65 10.73
C GLN A 9 0.70 10.60 10.17
N VAL A 10 0.64 9.34 10.63
CA VAL A 10 1.42 8.24 10.03
C VAL A 10 1.05 8.05 8.56
N ALA A 11 -0.24 8.06 8.21
CA ALA A 11 -0.71 7.98 6.83
C ALA A 11 -0.22 9.17 5.98
N VAL A 12 -0.14 10.38 6.55
CA VAL A 12 0.47 11.55 5.91
C VAL A 12 1.94 11.30 5.58
N ASN A 13 2.70 10.81 6.55
CA ASN A 13 4.14 10.56 6.38
C ASN A 13 4.39 9.53 5.27
N ILE A 14 3.62 8.44 5.24
CA ILE A 14 3.68 7.42 4.19
C ILE A 14 3.29 8.01 2.82
N SER A 15 2.23 8.82 2.77
CA SER A 15 1.80 9.49 1.55
C SER A 15 2.89 10.41 0.98
N ASN A 16 3.51 11.22 1.84
CA ASN A 16 4.59 12.12 1.47
C ASN A 16 5.81 11.34 0.95
N HIS A 17 6.18 10.23 1.60
CA HIS A 17 7.25 9.36 1.13
C HIS A 17 6.95 8.81 -0.28
N LEU A 18 5.77 8.23 -0.48
CA LEU A 18 5.37 7.69 -1.79
C LEU A 18 5.29 8.76 -2.88
N ASN A 19 4.88 9.98 -2.54
CA ASN A 19 4.85 11.11 -3.48
C ASN A 19 6.26 11.59 -3.84
N ALA A 20 7.15 11.76 -2.86
CA ALA A 20 8.51 12.25 -3.07
C ALA A 20 9.31 11.36 -4.03
N TYR A 21 9.14 10.04 -3.93
CA TYR A 21 9.82 9.07 -4.78
C TYR A 21 8.98 8.61 -5.99
N ARG A 22 7.83 9.25 -6.27
CA ARG A 22 6.89 8.86 -7.34
C ARG A 22 6.52 7.37 -7.34
N LYS A 23 6.47 6.76 -6.15
CA LYS A 23 6.19 5.33 -5.99
C LYS A 23 4.68 5.07 -6.00
N ALA A 24 4.28 4.02 -6.70
CA ALA A 24 2.91 3.51 -6.71
C ALA A 24 2.60 2.65 -5.46
N PHE A 25 3.63 2.04 -4.88
CA PHE A 25 3.55 1.22 -3.69
C PHE A 25 4.89 1.17 -2.95
N THR A 26 4.86 0.73 -1.69
CA THR A 26 6.06 0.36 -0.93
C THR A 26 5.71 -0.70 0.12
N SER A 27 6.70 -1.45 0.57
CA SER A 27 6.53 -2.49 1.59
C SER A 27 6.98 -1.97 2.96
N TYR A 28 6.26 -2.37 4.00
CA TYR A 28 6.55 -2.12 5.40
C TYR A 28 6.30 -3.39 6.19
N ASN A 29 7.11 -3.67 7.20
CA ASN A 29 6.75 -4.64 8.23
C ASN A 29 6.06 -3.95 9.41
N LEU A 30 5.58 -4.74 10.38
CA LEU A 30 4.92 -4.20 11.57
C LEU A 30 5.85 -3.31 12.41
N GLU A 31 7.15 -3.58 12.43
CA GLU A 31 8.13 -2.75 13.13
C GLU A 31 8.28 -1.38 12.49
N ASN A 32 8.25 -1.27 11.16
CA ASN A 32 8.27 0.03 10.49
C ASN A 32 7.06 0.88 10.89
N PHE A 33 5.86 0.30 10.94
CA PHE A 33 4.67 0.99 11.44
C PHE A 33 4.80 1.39 12.90
N ASN A 34 5.37 0.51 13.73
CA ASN A 34 5.63 0.81 15.14
C ASN A 34 6.62 1.96 15.34
N THR A 35 7.67 2.04 14.54
CA THR A 35 8.60 3.16 14.56
C THR A 35 7.88 4.46 14.19
N MET A 36 7.13 4.45 13.09
CA MET A 36 6.39 5.63 12.63
C MET A 36 5.35 6.13 13.65
N ILE A 37 4.59 5.23 14.29
CA ILE A 37 3.60 5.65 15.28
C ILE A 37 4.25 6.14 16.57
N LYS A 38 5.42 5.62 16.96
CA LYS A 38 6.16 6.10 18.14
C LYS A 38 6.73 7.50 17.92
N GLU A 39 7.19 7.79 16.71
CA GLU A 39 7.63 9.15 16.34
C GLU A 39 6.51 10.18 16.44
N VAL A 40 5.26 9.76 16.18
CA VAL A 40 4.09 10.65 16.21
C VAL A 40 3.45 10.74 17.60
N ALA A 41 3.28 9.61 18.28
CA ALA A 41 2.45 9.48 19.47
C ALA A 41 3.24 9.22 20.77
N GLY A 42 4.56 9.03 20.68
CA GLY A 42 5.45 8.72 21.80
C GLY A 42 5.79 7.24 21.95
N GLN A 43 6.78 6.94 22.81
CA GLN A 43 7.42 5.62 22.91
C GLN A 43 6.51 4.46 23.34
N SER A 44 5.39 4.75 24.01
CA SER A 44 4.40 3.75 24.43
C SER A 44 3.42 3.35 23.33
N ALA A 45 3.38 4.08 22.21
CA ALA A 45 2.47 3.78 21.11
C ALA A 45 2.92 2.53 20.34
N ARG A 46 1.94 1.68 19.99
CA ARG A 46 2.16 0.46 19.22
C ARG A 46 0.97 0.15 18.33
N ILE A 47 1.28 -0.38 17.15
CA ILE A 47 0.37 -1.01 16.22
C ILE A 47 0.54 -2.52 16.35
N GLU A 48 -0.59 -3.17 16.55
CA GLU A 48 -0.75 -4.61 16.74
C GLU A 48 -1.84 -5.09 15.79
N ILE A 49 -1.73 -6.33 15.33
CA ILE A 49 -2.77 -6.94 14.50
C ILE A 49 -4.08 -6.92 15.30
N GLY A 50 -5.12 -6.29 14.75
CA GLY A 50 -6.38 -6.06 15.45
C GLY A 50 -6.86 -4.62 15.27
N GLU A 51 -7.35 -4.01 16.34
CA GLU A 51 -8.03 -2.71 16.28
C GLU A 51 -7.10 -1.57 15.86
N THR A 52 -5.86 -1.53 16.36
CA THR A 52 -4.91 -0.45 16.05
C THR A 52 -4.44 -0.52 14.60
N PHE A 53 -4.24 -1.71 14.06
CA PHE A 53 -3.97 -1.88 12.63
C PHE A 53 -5.15 -1.46 11.77
N LYS A 54 -6.40 -1.78 12.15
CA LYS A 54 -7.60 -1.30 11.44
C LYS A 54 -7.71 0.23 11.44
N GLN A 55 -7.30 0.89 12.52
CA GLN A 55 -7.24 2.36 12.59
C GLN A 55 -6.19 2.92 11.62
N LEU A 56 -5.01 2.31 11.53
CA LEU A 56 -4.00 2.64 10.51
C LEU A 56 -4.53 2.42 9.09
N GLU A 57 -5.17 1.27 8.82
CA GLU A 57 -5.75 0.92 7.52
C GLU A 57 -6.80 1.94 7.10
N SER A 58 -7.70 2.32 8.00
CA SER A 58 -8.72 3.35 7.76
C SER A 58 -8.08 4.72 7.46
N ALA A 59 -7.05 5.10 8.20
CA ALA A 59 -6.32 6.35 7.95
C ALA A 59 -5.62 6.36 6.59
N LEU A 60 -5.00 5.24 6.20
CA LEU A 60 -4.39 5.08 4.87
C LEU A 60 -5.43 5.09 3.76
N LEU A 61 -6.58 4.46 3.95
CA LEU A 61 -7.69 4.48 3.00
C LEU A 61 -8.21 5.89 2.76
N GLN A 62 -8.40 6.67 3.83
CA GLN A 62 -8.77 8.09 3.73
C GLN A 62 -7.73 8.93 2.97
N ARG A 63 -6.46 8.49 2.96
CA ARG A 63 -5.39 9.09 2.16
C ARG A 63 -5.24 8.50 0.74
N GLY A 64 -6.13 7.61 0.33
CA GLY A 64 -6.12 6.99 -1.00
C GLY A 64 -5.14 5.83 -1.13
N PHE A 65 -4.86 5.11 -0.04
CA PHE A 65 -3.99 3.94 -0.02
C PHE A 65 -4.69 2.69 0.52
N LEU A 66 -4.26 1.53 0.04
CA LEU A 66 -4.69 0.22 0.46
C LEU A 66 -3.51 -0.53 1.08
N ILE A 67 -3.79 -1.42 2.03
CA ILE A 67 -2.79 -2.32 2.61
C ILE A 67 -3.06 -3.75 2.12
N PHE A 68 -2.02 -4.45 1.69
CA PHE A 68 -2.09 -5.86 1.29
C PHE A 68 -0.88 -6.66 1.77
N PRO A 69 -1.02 -7.90 2.26
CA PRO A 69 -2.28 -8.61 2.48
C PRO A 69 -3.06 -8.01 3.66
N LYS A 70 -4.25 -8.54 3.93
CA LYS A 70 -5.04 -8.09 5.08
C LYS A 70 -4.27 -8.34 6.39
N PRO A 71 -4.59 -7.59 7.46
CA PRO A 71 -3.93 -7.76 8.75
C PRO A 71 -4.11 -9.21 9.26
N GLY A 72 -3.02 -9.87 9.60
CA GLY A 72 -3.02 -11.30 10.00
C GLY A 72 -2.74 -12.29 8.86
N ASP A 73 -2.90 -11.89 7.60
CA ASP A 73 -2.73 -12.77 6.44
C ASP A 73 -1.33 -12.68 5.81
N SER A 74 -0.39 -11.97 6.46
CA SER A 74 0.99 -11.86 6.00
C SER A 74 1.87 -12.92 6.67
N PRO A 75 2.29 -13.99 5.97
CA PRO A 75 3.11 -15.05 6.57
C PRO A 75 4.49 -14.54 7.01
N ASP A 76 5.05 -13.56 6.28
CA ASP A 76 6.37 -12.99 6.55
C ASP A 76 6.31 -11.67 7.34
N GLY A 77 5.12 -11.22 7.76
CA GLY A 77 4.92 -9.98 8.52
C GLY A 77 5.12 -8.69 7.71
N TYR A 78 5.18 -8.77 6.39
CA TYR A 78 5.26 -7.63 5.48
C TYR A 78 3.92 -7.26 4.87
N TYR A 79 3.69 -5.95 4.75
CA TYR A 79 2.50 -5.35 4.18
C TYR A 79 2.91 -4.34 3.12
N ARG A 80 2.24 -4.38 1.97
CA ARG A 80 2.39 -3.43 0.89
C ARG A 80 1.34 -2.35 1.02
N VAL A 81 1.78 -1.10 1.11
CA VAL A 81 0.91 0.07 0.98
C VAL A 81 0.86 0.48 -0.49
N ILE A 82 -0.33 0.50 -1.09
CA ILE A 82 -0.56 0.64 -2.53
C ILE A 82 -1.53 1.81 -2.76
N ARG A 83 -1.33 2.65 -3.77
CA ARG A 83 -2.33 3.67 -4.15
C ARG A 83 -3.64 3.02 -4.61
N ALA A 84 -4.78 3.43 -4.05
CA ALA A 84 -6.09 2.80 -4.26
C ALA A 84 -6.61 2.85 -5.71
N ASN A 85 -6.14 3.82 -6.51
CA ASN A 85 -6.52 3.99 -7.93
C ASN A 85 -5.39 3.67 -8.91
N SER A 86 -4.39 2.88 -8.48
CA SER A 86 -3.32 2.45 -9.37
C SER A 86 -3.74 1.24 -10.19
N ILE A 87 -3.04 0.97 -11.30
CA ILE A 87 -3.27 -0.28 -12.04
C ILE A 87 -2.99 -1.49 -11.14
N LEU A 88 -2.00 -1.40 -10.26
CA LEU A 88 -1.67 -2.46 -9.31
C LEU A 88 -2.83 -2.73 -8.35
N SER A 89 -3.48 -1.70 -7.79
CA SER A 89 -4.64 -1.91 -6.91
C SER A 89 -5.84 -2.48 -7.66
N ASN A 90 -6.08 -2.03 -8.89
CA ASN A 90 -7.15 -2.58 -9.73
C ASN A 90 -6.91 -4.06 -10.06
N LEU A 91 -5.67 -4.41 -10.41
CA LEU A 91 -5.26 -5.79 -10.67
C LEU A 91 -5.40 -6.66 -9.41
N LEU A 92 -4.93 -6.15 -8.27
CA LEU A 92 -5.02 -6.85 -7.00
C LEU A 92 -6.48 -7.11 -6.62
N ASN A 93 -7.34 -6.10 -6.74
CA ASN A 93 -8.77 -6.23 -6.45
C ASN A 93 -9.41 -7.29 -7.37
N ALA A 94 -9.13 -7.24 -8.68
CA ALA A 94 -9.64 -8.19 -9.64
C ALA A 94 -9.17 -9.64 -9.39
N LEU A 95 -7.94 -9.83 -8.87
CA LEU A 95 -7.43 -11.14 -8.46
C LEU A 95 -8.10 -11.65 -7.18
N THR A 96 -8.45 -10.77 -6.25
CA THR A 96 -9.04 -11.15 -4.96
C THR A 96 -10.56 -11.32 -4.99
N VAL A 97 -11.26 -10.67 -5.92
CA VAL A 97 -12.72 -10.75 -6.07
C VAL A 97 -13.05 -11.74 -7.18
N VAL A 98 -13.29 -12.99 -6.81
CA VAL A 98 -13.67 -14.07 -7.73
C VAL A 98 -15.18 -14.00 -7.99
N GLY A 99 -15.59 -13.94 -9.27
CA GLY A 99 -16.99 -13.88 -9.67
C GLY A 99 -17.18 -13.71 -11.18
N PRO A 100 -18.43 -13.81 -11.69
CA PRO A 100 -18.73 -13.81 -13.13
C PRO A 100 -18.21 -12.57 -13.88
N ASP A 101 -18.18 -11.41 -13.21
CA ASP A 101 -17.65 -10.17 -13.77
C ASP A 101 -16.15 -9.94 -13.45
N GLY A 102 -15.60 -10.70 -12.50
CA GLY A 102 -14.21 -10.60 -12.04
C GLY A 102 -13.23 -11.05 -13.12
N ASP A 103 -13.45 -12.23 -13.69
CA ASP A 103 -12.58 -12.81 -14.73
C ASP A 103 -12.54 -11.96 -15.99
N SER A 104 -13.71 -11.48 -16.43
CA SER A 104 -13.83 -10.57 -17.58
C SER A 104 -13.15 -9.21 -17.33
N SER A 105 -13.19 -8.72 -16.09
CA SER A 105 -12.54 -7.46 -15.71
C SER A 105 -11.02 -7.63 -15.61
N LEU A 106 -10.55 -8.75 -15.05
CA LEU A 106 -9.15 -9.12 -14.99
C LEU A 106 -8.56 -9.28 -16.41
N ALA A 107 -9.25 -10.02 -17.29
CA ALA A 107 -8.83 -10.18 -18.68
C ALA A 107 -8.69 -8.84 -19.41
N ARG A 108 -9.66 -7.92 -19.23
CA ARG A 108 -9.59 -6.56 -19.80
C ARG A 108 -8.40 -5.75 -19.27
N LEU A 109 -8.16 -5.79 -17.96
CA LEU A 109 -7.01 -5.11 -17.34
C LEU A 109 -5.67 -5.64 -17.86
N LEU A 110 -5.54 -6.96 -18.04
CA LEU A 110 -4.33 -7.58 -18.59
C LEU A 110 -4.10 -7.19 -20.06
N VAL A 111 -5.15 -7.11 -20.87
CA VAL A 111 -5.04 -6.64 -22.26
C VAL A 111 -4.60 -5.17 -22.31
N GLN A 112 -5.18 -4.31 -21.46
CA GLN A 112 -4.78 -2.89 -21.37
C GLN A 112 -3.31 -2.73 -20.97
N LEU A 113 -2.83 -3.55 -20.02
CA LEU A 113 -1.43 -3.58 -19.63
C LEU A 113 -0.51 -4.02 -20.78
N LYS A 114 -0.91 -5.04 -21.55
CA LYS A 114 -0.15 -5.53 -22.71
C LYS A 114 -0.07 -4.50 -23.85
N GLN A 115 -1.10 -3.66 -24.00
CA GLN A 115 -1.18 -2.65 -25.06
C GLN A 115 -0.47 -1.34 -24.73
N ARG A 116 -0.01 -1.13 -23.49
CA ARG A 116 0.84 0.02 -23.18
C ARG A 116 2.18 -0.14 -23.90
N PRO A 117 2.65 0.89 -24.63
CA PRO A 117 4.00 0.90 -25.17
C PRO A 117 4.99 0.54 -24.05
N ARG A 118 5.95 -0.32 -24.37
CA ARG A 118 7.05 -0.72 -23.49
C ARG A 118 8.06 0.44 -23.41
N GLU A 119 7.60 1.61 -22.99
CA GLU A 119 8.46 2.75 -22.65
C GLU A 119 8.91 2.54 -21.19
N ASP A 120 10.22 2.64 -20.94
CA ASP A 120 10.90 2.55 -19.63
C ASP A 120 11.57 1.20 -19.24
N PHE A 121 12.22 0.50 -20.18
CA PHE A 121 13.30 -0.46 -19.86
C PHE A 121 14.63 -0.13 -20.58
N LEU A 122 14.94 1.16 -20.70
CA LEU A 122 16.26 1.72 -21.06
C LEU A 122 16.45 2.83 -19.99
N ASP A 123 17.45 2.88 -19.12
CA ASP A 123 18.87 2.58 -19.27
C ASP A 123 19.47 2.17 -17.90
N GLU A 124 20.12 1.01 -17.81
CA GLU A 124 21.30 0.79 -16.94
C GLU A 124 22.16 -0.34 -17.56
N GLU A 125 22.62 -0.16 -18.81
CA GLU A 125 23.86 -0.82 -19.21
C GLU A 125 25.01 0.09 -18.81
N HIS A 126 25.57 -0.20 -17.64
CA HIS A 126 26.86 0.34 -17.22
C HIS A 126 27.94 -0.02 -18.25
N THR A 127 28.49 0.99 -18.89
CA THR A 127 29.78 0.90 -19.58
C THR A 127 30.89 1.15 -18.55
N PRO A 128 31.94 0.34 -18.57
CA PRO A 128 33.29 0.91 -18.65
C PRO A 128 33.93 0.67 -20.01
#